data_AF-A0A162B8K5-F1
#
_entry.id   AF-A0A162B8K5-F1
#
_cell.length_a   1.000
_cell.length_b   1.000
_cell.length_c   1.000
_cell.angle_alpha   90.00
_cell.angle_beta   90.00
_cell.angle_gamma   90.00
#
_symmetry.space_group_name_H-M   'P 1'
#
loop_
_entity.id
_entity.type
_entity.pdbx_description
1 polymer ?
#
loop_
_entity_poly.entity_id
_entity_poly.type
_entity_poly.pdbx_seq_one_letter_code
_entity_poly.pdbx_strand_id
1 'polypeptide(L)'
;MRLFPNDTTGKSWDRNVMQLNYEVLLVSQFTLYGIMKGNKPDFHVAMSPDRARPFYNSVVERFGKAYRTDAVKDGIFGAMMKVNLVNDGPVTMHLDSSQSPKNGNNEAAGASQESS
;
A
#
# COMPACT_ATOMS: atom_id res chain seq x y z
N MET A 1 0.36 -4.81 8.33
CA MET A 1 0.62 -5.80 7.26
C MET A 1 1.80 -6.67 7.67
N ARG A 2 1.68 -8.00 7.64
CA ARG A 2 2.77 -8.92 8.02
C ARG A 2 3.57 -9.29 6.77
N LEU A 3 4.72 -8.66 6.58
CA LEU A 3 5.56 -8.84 5.39
C LEU A 3 6.89 -9.53 5.68
N PHE A 4 7.29 -9.60 6.94
CA PHE A 4 8.62 -10.05 7.31
C PHE A 4 8.55 -11.46 7.91
N PRO A 5 9.58 -12.29 7.71
CA PRO A 5 9.68 -13.57 8.38
C PRO A 5 9.88 -13.39 9.88
N ASN A 6 9.70 -14.48 10.61
CA ASN A 6 10.08 -14.61 12.00
C ASN A 6 11.41 -15.36 12.06
N ASP A 7 12.49 -14.67 12.40
CA ASP A 7 13.84 -15.24 12.38
C ASP A 7 14.03 -16.39 13.37
N THR A 8 13.24 -16.44 14.45
CA THR A 8 13.30 -17.51 15.45
C THR A 8 12.58 -18.77 15.01
N THR A 9 11.40 -18.63 14.39
CA THR A 9 10.57 -19.78 14.00
C THR A 9 10.75 -20.17 12.52
N GLY A 10 11.43 -19.35 11.73
CA GLY A 10 11.56 -19.49 10.28
C GLY A 10 10.26 -19.24 9.51
N LYS A 11 9.18 -18.83 10.19
CA LYS A 11 7.86 -18.67 9.57
C LYS A 11 7.81 -17.38 8.73
N SER A 12 7.54 -17.52 7.43
CA SER A 12 7.32 -16.38 6.52
C SER A 12 5.99 -15.65 6.80
N TRP A 13 5.91 -14.37 6.41
CA TRP A 13 4.70 -13.53 6.51
C TRP A 13 4.11 -13.41 7.93
N ASP A 14 4.98 -13.30 8.94
CA ASP A 14 4.58 -13.39 10.35
C ASP A 14 4.70 -12.06 11.09
N ARG A 15 5.73 -11.27 10.78
CA ARG A 15 6.06 -10.02 11.46
C ARG A 15 5.68 -8.81 10.62
N ASN A 16 5.26 -7.74 11.30
CA ASN A 16 5.00 -6.44 10.69
C ASN A 16 6.09 -5.41 11.05
N VAL A 17 6.06 -4.26 10.37
CA VAL A 17 7.05 -3.17 10.54
C VAL A 17 7.20 -2.71 12.00
N MET A 18 6.09 -2.65 12.75
CA MET A 18 6.09 -2.19 14.13
C MET A 18 6.74 -3.22 15.06
N GLN A 19 6.46 -4.51 14.85
CA GLN A 19 7.00 -5.61 15.63
C GLN A 19 8.52 -5.80 15.47
N LEU A 20 9.09 -5.25 14.40
CA LEU A 20 10.52 -5.28 14.11
C LEU A 20 11.20 -3.92 14.34
N ASN A 21 10.46 -2.91 14.80
CA ASN A 21 10.96 -1.54 14.97
C ASN A 21 11.60 -0.96 13.71
N TYR A 22 11.12 -1.34 12.53
CA TYR A 22 11.59 -0.82 11.25
C TYR A 22 10.98 0.55 10.93
N GLU A 23 11.58 1.26 9.98
CA GLU A 23 11.12 2.58 9.54
C GLU A 23 10.12 2.49 8.38
N VAL A 24 9.36 3.57 8.18
CA VAL A 24 8.41 3.75 7.08
C VAL A 24 8.76 5.04 6.34
N LEU A 25 8.98 4.96 5.04
CA LEU A 25 9.11 6.12 4.16
C LEU A 25 7.82 6.32 3.35
N LEU A 26 7.13 7.44 3.54
CA LEU A 26 5.94 7.82 2.79
C LEU A 26 6.31 8.76 1.66
N VAL A 27 5.98 8.42 0.41
CA VAL A 27 6.17 9.29 -0.77
C VAL A 27 4.84 9.47 -1.48
N SER A 28 4.39 10.72 -1.67
CA SER A 28 3.17 11.01 -2.41
C SER A 28 3.31 10.65 -3.88
N GLN A 29 2.46 9.76 -4.42
CA GLN A 29 2.55 9.27 -5.80
C GLN A 29 1.20 9.29 -6.53
N PHE A 30 0.85 10.44 -7.12
CA PHE A 30 -0.43 10.58 -7.84
C PHE A 30 -0.53 9.70 -9.10
N THR A 31 0.61 9.32 -9.69
CA THR A 31 0.65 8.53 -10.93
C THR A 31 0.14 7.11 -10.75
N LEU A 32 -0.02 6.62 -9.51
CA LEU A 32 -0.70 5.35 -9.23
C LEU A 32 -2.16 5.36 -9.72
N TYR A 33 -2.77 6.53 -9.80
CA TYR A 33 -4.10 6.75 -10.39
C TYR A 33 -4.05 7.09 -11.89
N GLY A 34 -2.94 6.78 -12.57
CA GLY A 34 -2.80 7.00 -14.01
C GLY A 34 -3.62 5.99 -14.83
N ILE A 35 -4.39 6.49 -15.80
CA ILE A 35 -5.09 5.70 -16.81
C ILE A 35 -4.41 5.98 -18.15
N MET A 36 -4.24 4.97 -19.00
CA MET A 36 -3.68 5.16 -20.34
C MET A 36 -4.78 5.46 -21.36
N LYS A 37 -4.69 6.61 -22.05
CA LYS A 37 -5.48 6.94 -23.25
C LYS A 37 -4.58 6.78 -24.47
N GLY A 38 -4.56 5.57 -25.03
CA GLY A 38 -3.51 5.17 -25.98
C GLY A 38 -2.16 5.14 -25.27
N ASN A 39 -1.18 5.90 -25.77
CA ASN A 39 0.16 6.03 -25.17
C ASN A 39 0.32 7.25 -24.25
N LYS A 40 -0.76 8.01 -24.02
CA LYS A 40 -0.73 9.19 -23.16
C LYS A 40 -1.29 8.83 -21.78
N PRO A 41 -0.52 9.07 -20.69
CA PRO A 41 -1.06 8.93 -19.35
C PRO A 41 -2.04 10.08 -19.05
N ASP A 42 -3.14 9.73 -18.41
CA ASP A 42 -4.19 10.64 -17.94
C ASP A 42 -4.38 10.41 -16.43
N PHE A 43 -4.40 11.48 -15.66
CA PHE A 43 -4.47 11.45 -14.20
C PHE A 43 -5.71 12.14 -13.64
N HIS A 44 -6.77 12.30 -14.44
CA HIS A 44 -8.00 13.00 -14.04
C HIS A 44 -8.71 12.40 -12.81
N VAL A 45 -8.48 11.11 -12.51
CA VAL A 45 -9.03 10.45 -11.31
C VAL A 45 -8.21 10.73 -10.04
N ALA A 46 -7.00 11.27 -10.16
CA ALA A 46 -6.19 11.65 -9.01
C ALA A 46 -6.75 12.90 -8.33
N MET A 47 -6.60 12.99 -7.01
CA MET A 47 -7.00 14.17 -6.26
C MET A 47 -6.19 15.40 -6.68
N SER A 48 -6.86 16.54 -6.85
CA SER A 48 -6.24 17.83 -7.15
C SER A 48 -5.15 18.20 -6.11
N PRO A 49 -3.99 18.77 -6.52
CA PRO A 49 -2.88 19.09 -5.61
C PRO A 49 -3.27 19.88 -4.36
N ASP A 50 -4.18 20.86 -4.49
CA ASP A 50 -4.63 21.71 -3.38
C ASP A 50 -5.34 20.93 -2.26
N ARG A 51 -6.04 19.86 -2.62
CA ARG A 51 -6.68 18.94 -1.65
C ARG A 51 -5.76 17.81 -1.23
N ALA A 52 -4.90 17.35 -2.16
CA ALA A 52 -4.01 16.23 -1.93
C ALA A 52 -2.88 16.56 -0.93
N ARG A 53 -2.37 17.80 -0.92
CA ARG A 53 -1.33 18.22 0.04
C ARG A 53 -1.81 18.13 1.51
N PRO A 54 -2.91 18.81 1.92
CA PRO A 54 -3.39 18.69 3.30
C PRO A 54 -3.82 17.25 3.64
N PHE A 55 -4.38 16.52 2.68
CA PHE A 55 -4.69 15.10 2.88
C PHE A 55 -3.43 14.27 3.18
N TYR A 56 -2.39 14.39 2.35
CA TYR A 56 -1.11 13.69 2.54
C TYR A 56 -0.47 14.03 3.89
N ASN A 57 -0.42 15.32 4.26
CA ASN A 57 0.09 15.74 5.56
C ASN A 57 -0.67 15.07 6.72
N SER A 58 -2.01 14.97 6.62
CA SER A 58 -2.82 14.29 7.62
C SER A 58 -2.53 12.78 7.69
N VAL A 59 -2.17 12.14 6.57
CA VAL A 59 -1.78 10.73 6.53
C VAL A 59 -0.44 10.56 7.25
N VAL A 60 0.56 11.38 6.95
CA VAL A 60 1.88 11.35 7.63
C VAL A 60 1.70 11.52 9.15
N GLU A 61 0.90 12.49 9.58
CA GLU A 61 0.60 12.71 11.00
C GLU A 61 -0.07 11.50 11.66
N ARG A 62 -1.06 10.88 10.99
CA ARG A 62 -1.75 9.68 11.50
C ARG A 62 -0.79 8.50 11.64
N PHE A 63 0.13 8.31 10.70
CA PHE A 63 1.16 7.27 10.79
C PHE A 63 2.09 7.52 11.98
N GLY A 64 2.56 8.76 12.16
CA GLY A 64 3.39 9.13 13.31
C GLY A 64 2.71 8.87 14.65
N LYS A 65 1.42 9.20 14.76
CA LYS A 65 0.60 8.94 15.96
C LYS A 65 0.32 7.46 16.22
N ALA A 66 0.10 6.67 15.17
CA ALA A 66 -0.24 5.26 15.29
C ALA A 66 0.98 4.35 15.50
N TYR A 67 2.18 4.82 15.18
CA TYR A 67 3.41 4.05 15.31
C TYR A 67 4.43 4.77 16.20
N ARG A 68 5.39 5.49 15.61
CA ARG A 68 6.30 6.40 16.31
C ARG A 68 6.72 7.49 15.34
N THR A 69 6.74 8.74 15.81
CA THR A 69 7.07 9.90 14.96
C THR A 69 8.48 9.82 14.38
N ASP A 70 9.44 9.26 15.11
CA ASP A 70 10.84 9.14 14.68
C ASP A 70 11.04 8.10 13.56
N ALA A 71 10.21 7.04 13.54
CA ALA A 71 10.29 5.94 12.58
C ALA A 71 9.53 6.21 11.27
N VAL A 72 8.76 7.30 11.18
CA VAL A 72 8.03 7.70 9.97
C VAL A 72 8.77 8.85 9.32
N LYS A 73 9.24 8.64 8.09
CA LYS A 73 9.85 9.64 7.23
C LYS A 73 8.93 9.94 6.05
N ASP A 74 9.03 11.15 5.52
CA ASP A 74 8.27 11.58 4.35
C ASP A 74 9.17 12.21 3.27
N GLY A 75 8.65 12.22 2.05
CA GLY A 75 9.20 12.99 0.95
C GLY A 75 8.69 14.44 0.96
N ILE A 76 9.03 15.18 -0.10
CA ILE A 76 8.53 16.56 -0.28
C ILE A 76 7.36 16.51 -1.27
N PHE A 77 6.14 16.77 -0.78
CA PHE A 77 4.93 16.73 -1.61
C PHE A 77 5.03 17.69 -2.81
N GLY A 78 4.86 17.12 -4.01
CA GLY A 78 4.84 17.86 -5.28
C GLY A 78 6.23 18.27 -5.79
N ALA A 79 7.31 17.89 -5.11
CA ALA A 79 8.67 18.13 -5.60
C ALA A 79 9.13 17.02 -6.55
N MET A 80 10.02 17.37 -7.48
CA MET A 80 10.78 16.37 -8.24
C MET A 80 11.78 15.69 -7.30
N MET A 81 11.65 14.38 -7.13
CA MET A 81 12.47 13.61 -6.20
C MET A 81 13.21 12.47 -6.91
N LYS A 82 14.42 12.19 -6.43
CA LYS A 82 15.13 10.94 -6.72
C LYS A 82 15.07 10.08 -5.46
N VAL A 83 14.38 8.95 -5.54
CA VAL A 83 14.22 8.03 -4.41
C VAL A 83 15.06 6.78 -4.67
N ASN A 84 16.07 6.57 -3.84
CA ASN A 84 16.86 5.34 -3.86
C ASN A 84 16.18 4.31 -2.96
N LEU A 85 15.84 3.16 -3.52
CA LEU A 85 15.16 2.08 -2.82
C LEU A 85 15.90 0.76 -3.05
N VAL A 86 16.36 0.15 -1.97
CA VAL A 86 16.92 -1.21 -1.98
C VAL A 86 15.81 -2.15 -1.51
N ASN A 87 15.27 -2.95 -2.42
CA ASN A 87 14.23 -3.92 -2.09
C ASN A 87 14.88 -5.22 -1.60
N ASP A 88 14.83 -5.46 -0.30
CA ASP A 88 15.18 -6.76 0.29
C ASP A 88 14.04 -7.76 0.06
N GLY A 89 14.26 -8.75 -0.81
CA GLY A 89 13.22 -9.65 -1.32
C GLY A 89 13.39 -9.95 -2.82
N PRO A 90 12.61 -9.30 -3.73
CA PRO A 90 11.69 -8.18 -3.52
C PRO A 90 10.26 -8.59 -3.17
N VAL A 91 9.63 -7.85 -2.25
CA VAL A 91 8.20 -7.96 -1.91
C VAL A 91 7.51 -6.64 -2.25
N THR A 92 6.45 -6.68 -3.06
CA THR A 92 5.66 -5.50 -3.43
C THR A 92 4.18 -5.79 -3.22
N MET A 93 3.47 -4.89 -2.53
CA MET A 93 2.04 -5.02 -2.24
C MET A 93 1.30 -3.80 -2.77
N HIS A 94 0.18 -4.03 -3.47
CA HIS A 94 -0.75 -2.98 -3.86
C HIS A 94 -1.94 -2.96 -2.89
N LEU A 95 -2.26 -1.79 -2.35
CA LEU A 95 -3.36 -1.58 -1.42
C LEU A 95 -4.24 -0.44 -1.94
N ASP A 96 -5.55 -0.70 -2.00
CA ASP A 96 -6.56 0.28 -2.38
C ASP A 96 -7.65 0.29 -1.30
N SER A 97 -7.81 1.42 -0.60
CA SER A 97 -8.78 1.56 0.48
C SER A 97 -10.23 1.47 0.02
N SER A 98 -10.49 1.64 -1.28
CA SER A 98 -11.84 1.50 -1.85
C SER A 98 -12.25 0.04 -2.07
N GLN A 99 -11.28 -0.88 -2.08
CA GLN A 99 -11.53 -2.30 -2.24
C GLN A 99 -11.72 -2.94 -0.85
N SER A 100 -12.96 -3.29 -0.53
CA SER A 100 -13.25 -4.08 0.67
C SER A 100 -12.57 -5.44 0.59
N PRO A 101 -12.05 -6.00 1.70
CA PRO A 101 -11.51 -7.34 1.71
C PRO A 101 -12.62 -8.33 1.33
N LYS A 102 -12.47 -9.01 0.18
CA LYS A 102 -13.31 -10.15 -0.15
C LYS A 102 -12.98 -11.26 0.84
N ASN A 103 -13.82 -11.46 1.85
CA ASN A 103 -13.79 -12.70 2.63
C ASN A 103 -14.08 -13.86 1.66
N GLY A 104 -13.05 -14.64 1.37
CA GLY A 104 -13.15 -15.83 0.53
C GLY A 104 -13.85 -16.96 1.25
N ASN A 105 -15.17 -16.87 1.40
CA ASN A 105 -16.05 -18.02 1.54
C ASN A 105 -17.10 -17.89 0.43
N ASN A 106 -16.78 -18.38 -0.76
CA ASN A 106 -17.82 -18.80 -1.68
C ASN A 106 -17.81 -20.32 -1.67
N GLU A 107 -18.80 -20.86 -0.96
CA GLU A 107 -19.07 -22.26 -0.80
C GLU A 107 -19.19 -22.94 -2.17
N ALA A 108 -18.65 -24.14 -2.25
CA ALA A 108 -18.98 -25.11 -3.27
C ALA A 108 -20.48 -25.36 -3.25
N ALA A 109 -21.19 -24.89 -4.28
CA ALA A 109 -22.55 -25.34 -4.57
C ALA A 109 -22.72 -25.39 -6.10
N GLY A 110 -22.93 -26.60 -6.62
CA GLY A 110 -23.33 -26.79 -8.01
C GLY A 110 -22.69 -27.96 -8.74
N ALA A 111 -22.52 -29.13 -8.11
CA ALA A 111 -22.34 -30.38 -8.83
C ALA A 111 -23.37 -31.40 -8.33
N SER A 112 -24.54 -31.44 -8.96
CA SER A 112 -25.35 -32.65 -9.22
C SER A 112 -26.74 -32.29 -9.77
N GLN A 113 -27.25 -33.18 -10.65
CA GLN A 113 -28.56 -33.20 -11.34
C GLN A 113 -28.58 -32.38 -12.64
N GLU A 114 -28.96 -32.91 -13.81
CA GLU A 114 -29.88 -34.00 -14.12
C GLU A 114 -29.38 -34.89 -15.27
N SER A 115 -29.63 -36.19 -15.11
CA SER A 115 -29.78 -37.15 -16.19
C SER A 115 -31.26 -37.22 -16.55
N SER A 116 -31.61 -37.07 -17.82
CA SER A 116 -32.73 -37.74 -18.52
C SER A 116 -32.58 -37.53 -20.02
#